data_AF-A0A2K9NTT8-F1
#
_entry.id   AF-A0A2K9NTT8-F1
#
_cell.length_a   1.000
_cell.length_b   1.000
_cell.length_c   1.000
_cell.angle_alpha   90.00
_cell.angle_beta   90.00
_cell.angle_gamma   90.00
#
_symmetry.space_group_name_H-M   'P 1'
#
loop_
_entity.id
_entity.type
_entity.pdbx_description
1 polymer ?
#
loop_
_entity_poly.entity_id
_entity_poly.type
_entity_poly.pdbx_seq_one_letter_code
_entity_poly.pdbx_strand_id
1 'polypeptide(L)'
;MKFLFLTLFMISTSSWANNPNACDSATELGTKRCIEEVLITVKEAGVPPVACASTLDKDNPACPPLAEEFNDKSAECDKFISTSKSGGYGPWGREIVGYLEAKGDDSIFYSNDLNGMSSGVKACPNWEKMNKDEKQHFWVWVMASIAHIESTCDPKARNGQATNGAAIGLLQLDERASARKWRGPNCGVKSVSNPKENLRCGLDILEELLKGKQGEYKSNGEIWGRGSSSYWQHLKKKDGGEISDLIQLNPFCKG
;
A
#
# COMPACT_ATOMS: atom_id res chain seq x y z
N MET A 1 59.00 -10.20 42.55
CA MET A 1 58.09 -9.06 42.28
C MET A 1 58.01 -8.84 40.78
N LYS A 2 56.83 -9.06 40.17
CA LYS A 2 56.44 -8.54 38.85
C LYS A 2 54.90 -8.52 38.85
N PHE A 3 54.33 -7.32 38.98
CA PHE A 3 52.90 -7.08 38.81
C PHE A 3 52.60 -6.96 37.31
N LEU A 4 51.66 -7.77 36.83
CA LEU A 4 51.13 -7.68 35.47
C LEU A 4 49.91 -6.74 35.52
N PHE A 5 50.00 -5.58 34.89
CA PHE A 5 48.85 -4.69 34.68
C PHE A 5 48.13 -5.14 33.40
N LEU A 6 46.88 -5.55 33.52
CA LEU A 6 45.98 -5.84 32.40
C LEU A 6 45.08 -4.60 32.19
N THR A 7 45.34 -3.83 31.14
CA THR A 7 44.52 -2.68 30.76
C THR A 7 43.38 -3.16 29.85
N LEU A 8 42.16 -3.19 30.37
CA LEU A 8 40.95 -3.49 29.60
C LEU A 8 40.47 -2.20 28.92
N PHE A 9 40.54 -2.11 27.59
CA PHE A 9 39.89 -1.05 26.83
C PHE A 9 38.40 -1.40 26.68
N MET A 10 37.52 -0.65 27.35
CA MET A 10 36.09 -0.63 27.00
C MET A 10 35.92 0.19 25.72
N ILE A 11 35.53 -0.47 24.62
CA ILE A 11 35.08 0.22 23.42
C ILE A 11 33.58 0.48 23.58
N SER A 12 33.22 1.76 23.74
CA SER A 12 31.84 2.24 23.73
C SER A 12 31.23 2.09 22.33
N THR A 13 30.13 1.35 22.21
CA THR A 13 29.46 1.02 20.94
C THR A 13 28.47 2.09 20.45
N SER A 14 28.48 3.30 21.02
CA SER A 14 27.40 4.29 20.76
C SER A 14 27.70 5.33 19.67
N SER A 15 28.75 5.20 18.85
CA SER A 15 29.12 6.26 17.87
C SER A 15 29.00 5.91 16.39
N TRP A 16 28.60 4.69 16.01
CA TRP A 16 28.63 4.27 14.60
C TRP A 16 27.35 4.56 13.81
N ALA A 17 26.21 4.80 14.48
CA ALA A 17 24.91 4.86 13.79
C ALA A 17 24.64 6.17 13.00
N ASN A 18 25.46 7.22 13.17
CA ASN A 18 25.14 8.55 12.62
C ASN A 18 26.17 9.11 11.63
N ASN A 19 27.10 8.29 11.11
CA ASN A 19 28.06 8.74 10.10
C ASN A 19 27.86 8.02 8.76
N PRO A 20 27.14 8.62 7.79
CA PRO A 20 26.95 8.03 6.46
C PRO A 20 28.25 7.88 5.65
N ASN A 21 29.37 8.48 6.11
CA ASN A 21 30.66 8.46 5.42
C ASN A 21 31.65 7.44 6.00
N ALA A 22 31.22 6.55 6.90
CA ALA A 22 32.12 5.54 7.50
C ALA A 22 32.67 4.51 6.48
N CYS A 23 32.06 4.43 5.29
CA CYS A 23 32.44 3.49 4.23
C CYS A 23 33.34 4.11 3.14
N ASP A 24 33.56 5.42 3.11
CA ASP A 24 34.16 6.11 1.96
C ASP A 24 35.70 6.02 1.89
N SER A 25 36.35 5.43 2.89
CA SER A 25 37.81 5.30 2.95
C SER A 25 38.35 3.89 2.75
N ALA A 26 37.52 2.93 2.37
CA ALA A 26 37.95 1.54 2.20
C ALA A 26 38.29 1.20 0.73
N THR A 27 39.50 0.70 0.51
CA THR A 27 39.90 -0.01 -0.73
C THR A 27 38.89 -1.12 -1.06
N GLU A 28 38.80 -1.57 -2.33
CA GLU A 28 37.86 -2.60 -2.85
C GLU A 28 37.62 -3.83 -1.94
N LEU A 29 38.63 -4.25 -1.16
CA LEU A 29 38.52 -5.36 -0.21
C LEU A 29 37.74 -5.04 1.08
N GLY A 30 37.69 -3.79 1.51
CA GLY A 30 36.93 -3.35 2.68
C GLY A 30 35.43 -3.16 2.40
N THR A 31 35.06 -2.88 1.15
CA THR A 31 33.65 -2.75 0.74
C THR A 31 32.91 -4.09 0.84
N LYS A 32 33.55 -5.20 0.47
CA LYS A 32 32.97 -6.55 0.63
C LYS A 32 32.72 -6.92 2.09
N ARG A 33 33.68 -6.59 2.97
CA ARG A 33 33.60 -6.94 4.39
C ARG A 33 32.54 -6.13 5.14
N CYS A 34 32.37 -4.84 4.79
CA CYS A 34 31.27 -4.02 5.31
C CYS A 34 29.89 -4.54 4.87
N ILE A 35 29.75 -5.02 3.63
CA ILE A 35 28.48 -5.58 3.15
C ILE A 35 28.17 -6.91 3.88
N GLU A 36 29.16 -7.77 4.07
CA GLU A 36 28.98 -9.05 4.77
C GLU A 36 28.65 -8.86 6.28
N GLU A 37 29.31 -7.94 6.99
CA GLU A 37 29.01 -7.69 8.41
C GLU A 37 27.63 -7.05 8.64
N VAL A 38 27.19 -6.16 7.74
CA VAL A 38 25.81 -5.62 7.79
C VAL A 38 24.78 -6.71 7.53
N LEU A 39 25.02 -7.62 6.56
CA LEU A 39 24.14 -8.74 6.26
C LEU A 39 24.03 -9.76 7.41
N ILE A 40 25.12 -10.01 8.14
CA ILE A 40 25.13 -10.92 9.29
C ILE A 40 24.36 -10.31 10.48
N THR A 41 24.51 -9.01 10.72
CA THR A 41 23.84 -8.32 11.82
C THR A 41 22.31 -8.29 11.65
N VAL A 42 21.81 -8.23 10.42
CA VAL A 42 20.36 -8.31 10.13
C VAL A 42 19.80 -9.72 10.37
N LYS A 43 20.58 -10.78 10.16
CA LYS A 43 20.13 -12.17 10.40
C LYS A 43 20.02 -12.54 11.87
N GLU A 44 20.87 -11.99 12.74
CA GLU A 44 20.88 -12.34 14.18
C GLU A 44 19.87 -11.55 15.02
N ALA A 45 19.29 -10.48 14.48
CA ALA A 45 18.39 -9.60 15.22
C ALA A 45 16.96 -10.14 15.41
N GLY A 46 16.63 -11.33 14.88
CA GLY A 46 15.29 -11.92 15.02
C GLY A 46 14.15 -11.02 14.53
N VAL A 47 14.47 -10.06 13.66
CA VAL A 47 13.48 -9.15 13.07
C VAL A 47 12.60 -10.01 12.17
N PRO A 48 11.27 -10.09 12.42
CA PRO A 48 10.38 -10.83 11.54
C PRO A 48 10.57 -10.31 10.12
N PRO A 49 10.63 -11.21 9.10
CA PRO A 49 10.84 -10.81 7.73
C PRO A 49 9.81 -9.73 7.39
N VAL A 50 10.29 -8.55 7.02
CA VAL A 50 9.47 -7.42 6.61
C VAL A 50 8.63 -7.91 5.44
N ALA A 51 7.33 -8.11 5.69
CA ALA A 51 6.44 -8.48 4.64
C ALA A 51 6.37 -7.26 3.71
N CYS A 52 6.47 -7.45 2.42
CA CYS A 52 6.32 -6.43 1.40
C CYS A 52 7.23 -5.17 1.30
N ALA A 53 7.85 -4.64 2.35
CA ALA A 53 8.43 -3.28 2.30
C ALA A 53 9.90 -3.19 1.86
N SER A 54 10.69 -4.26 1.90
CA SER A 54 12.09 -4.21 1.47
C SER A 54 12.33 -5.03 0.22
N THR A 55 12.54 -4.34 -0.91
CA THR A 55 13.36 -4.85 -2.00
C THR A 55 14.64 -5.43 -1.38
N LEU A 56 14.92 -6.73 -1.56
CA LEU A 56 16.26 -7.29 -1.83
C LEU A 56 16.37 -8.81 -1.71
N ASP A 57 15.40 -9.51 -1.11
CA ASP A 57 15.50 -10.98 -1.02
C ASP A 57 14.73 -11.66 -2.17
N LYS A 58 15.49 -12.22 -3.12
CA LYS A 58 14.95 -12.87 -4.33
C LYS A 58 14.34 -14.25 -4.04
N ASP A 59 14.63 -14.81 -2.88
CA ASP A 59 14.33 -16.20 -2.55
C ASP A 59 13.06 -16.37 -1.68
N ASN A 60 12.42 -15.26 -1.28
CA ASN A 60 11.13 -15.27 -0.61
C ASN A 60 10.30 -14.07 -1.08
N PRO A 61 9.36 -14.22 -2.04
CA PRO A 61 8.59 -13.08 -2.54
C PRO A 61 7.72 -12.54 -1.42
N ALA A 62 8.21 -11.48 -0.76
CA ALA A 62 7.60 -10.88 0.41
C ALA A 62 6.23 -10.26 0.12
N CYS A 63 5.83 -10.15 -1.15
CA CYS A 63 4.48 -9.84 -1.59
C CYS A 63 4.01 -10.84 -2.65
N PRO A 64 2.78 -11.36 -2.55
CA PRO A 64 2.15 -12.07 -3.65
C PRO A 64 2.07 -11.18 -4.90
N PRO A 65 2.30 -11.74 -6.10
CA PRO A 65 2.08 -11.02 -7.34
C PRO A 65 0.60 -10.76 -7.57
N LEU A 66 0.31 -9.79 -8.43
CA LEU A 66 -1.06 -9.55 -8.89
C LEU A 66 -1.61 -10.78 -9.62
N ALA A 67 -2.88 -11.10 -9.39
CA ALA A 67 -3.51 -12.28 -9.98
C ALA A 67 -3.64 -12.17 -11.52
N GLU A 68 -3.75 -13.30 -12.22
CA GLU A 68 -3.77 -13.32 -13.69
C GLU A 68 -4.99 -12.60 -14.27
N GLU A 69 -6.08 -12.50 -13.49
CA GLU A 69 -7.31 -11.80 -13.81
C GLU A 69 -7.09 -10.30 -14.07
N PHE A 70 -5.98 -9.73 -13.61
CA PHE A 70 -5.61 -8.34 -13.88
C PHE A 70 -4.89 -8.16 -15.22
N ASN A 71 -4.52 -9.24 -15.92
CA ASN A 71 -3.70 -9.23 -17.14
C ASN A 71 -4.52 -9.05 -18.43
N ASP A 72 -5.56 -8.24 -18.40
CA ASP A 72 -6.20 -7.80 -19.65
C ASP A 72 -5.13 -7.16 -20.55
N LYS A 73 -5.14 -7.51 -21.84
CA LYS A 73 -4.01 -7.22 -22.77
C LYS A 73 -3.68 -5.73 -22.93
N SER A 74 -4.54 -4.84 -22.45
CA SER A 74 -4.34 -3.38 -22.44
C SER A 74 -4.18 -2.77 -21.04
N ALA A 75 -4.24 -3.58 -19.98
CA ALA A 75 -4.24 -3.09 -18.61
C ALA A 75 -2.81 -2.90 -18.07
N GLU A 76 -2.49 -1.68 -17.63
CA GLU A 76 -1.20 -1.37 -16.99
C GLU A 76 -1.22 -1.63 -15.47
N CYS A 77 -1.93 -2.67 -15.01
CA CYS A 77 -2.09 -2.92 -13.58
C CYS A 77 -0.79 -3.40 -12.90
N ASP A 78 0.21 -3.83 -13.67
CA ASP A 78 1.56 -4.19 -13.20
C ASP A 78 2.30 -3.03 -12.49
N LYS A 79 1.82 -1.79 -12.71
CA LYS A 79 2.32 -0.58 -12.04
C LYS A 79 1.86 -0.45 -10.59
N PHE A 80 0.82 -1.19 -10.16
CA PHE A 80 0.45 -1.34 -8.75
C PHE A 80 1.33 -2.41 -8.10
N ILE A 81 1.18 -3.66 -8.52
CA ILE A 81 1.90 -4.83 -8.03
C ILE A 81 2.45 -5.56 -9.25
N SER A 82 3.74 -5.91 -9.22
CA SER A 82 4.37 -6.65 -10.30
C SER A 82 3.72 -8.02 -10.47
N THR A 83 3.51 -8.41 -11.73
CA THR A 83 3.06 -9.76 -12.12
C THR A 83 4.20 -10.77 -12.15
N SER A 84 5.46 -10.32 -11.95
CA SER A 84 6.60 -11.22 -11.85
C SER A 84 6.45 -12.14 -10.64
N LYS A 85 7.00 -13.36 -10.71
CA LYS A 85 6.93 -14.33 -9.59
C LYS A 85 7.52 -13.79 -8.27
N SER A 86 8.45 -12.83 -8.36
CA SER A 86 9.02 -12.16 -7.19
C SER A 86 8.08 -11.13 -6.55
N GLY A 87 6.98 -10.76 -7.22
CA GLY A 87 6.05 -9.74 -6.77
C GLY A 87 6.70 -8.35 -6.64
N GLY A 88 6.18 -7.57 -5.70
CA GLY A 88 6.69 -6.23 -5.34
C GLY A 88 5.88 -5.08 -5.94
N TYR A 89 6.03 -3.90 -5.37
CA TYR A 89 5.24 -2.73 -5.77
C TYR A 89 5.84 -2.00 -6.98
N GLY A 90 5.00 -1.73 -7.97
CA GLY A 90 5.31 -0.79 -9.05
C GLY A 90 5.24 0.67 -8.57
N PRO A 91 5.42 1.65 -9.47
CA PRO A 91 5.37 3.07 -9.13
C PRO A 91 4.09 3.51 -8.40
N TRP A 92 2.93 2.98 -8.77
CA TRP A 92 1.66 3.33 -8.15
C TRP A 92 1.46 2.64 -6.80
N GLY A 93 1.89 1.37 -6.68
CA GLY A 93 1.89 0.67 -5.40
C GLY A 93 2.76 1.37 -4.36
N ARG A 94 3.96 1.83 -4.77
CA ARG A 94 4.86 2.59 -3.88
C ARG A 94 4.25 3.93 -3.44
N GLU A 95 3.50 4.60 -4.30
CA GLU A 95 2.79 5.83 -3.92
C GLU A 95 1.70 5.56 -2.87
N ILE A 96 0.95 4.46 -3.02
CA ILE A 96 -0.06 4.05 -2.03
C ILE A 96 0.60 3.68 -0.71
N VAL A 97 1.65 2.86 -0.72
CA VAL A 97 2.38 2.48 0.50
C VAL A 97 2.95 3.71 1.19
N GLY A 98 3.60 4.61 0.46
CA GLY A 98 4.13 5.85 1.03
C GLY A 98 3.04 6.75 1.61
N TYR A 99 1.85 6.79 1.02
CA TYR A 99 0.69 7.47 1.60
C TYR A 99 0.27 6.82 2.93
N LEU A 100 0.15 5.48 2.97
CA LEU A 100 -0.28 4.75 4.15
C LEU A 100 0.74 4.86 5.30
N GLU A 101 2.03 4.77 4.99
CA GLU A 101 3.12 4.95 5.96
C GLU A 101 3.12 6.35 6.57
N ALA A 102 2.86 7.37 5.75
CA ALA A 102 2.77 8.76 6.23
C ALA A 102 1.59 8.99 7.19
N LYS A 103 0.57 8.11 7.21
CA LYS A 103 -0.52 8.15 8.19
C LYS A 103 -0.13 7.56 9.55
N GLY A 104 0.92 6.77 9.62
CA GLY A 104 1.40 6.12 10.84
C GLY A 104 0.61 4.87 11.23
N ASP A 105 1.08 4.20 12.28
CA ASP A 105 0.58 2.87 12.70
C ASP A 105 -0.83 2.91 13.28
N ASP A 106 -1.22 4.04 13.88
CA ASP A 106 -2.55 4.27 14.45
C ASP A 106 -3.62 4.61 13.37
N SER A 107 -3.25 4.55 12.10
CA SER A 107 -4.14 4.84 10.98
C SER A 107 -5.31 3.86 10.91
N ILE A 108 -6.50 4.37 10.53
CA ILE A 108 -7.70 3.55 10.34
C ILE A 108 -7.51 2.44 9.31
N PHE A 109 -6.60 2.62 8.35
CA PHE A 109 -6.24 1.61 7.36
C PHE A 109 -5.66 0.33 7.99
N TYR A 110 -5.14 0.40 9.22
CA TYR A 110 -4.56 -0.73 9.93
C TYR A 110 -5.46 -1.28 11.05
N SER A 111 -6.63 -0.69 11.27
CA SER A 111 -7.57 -1.17 12.28
C SER A 111 -7.99 -2.62 12.03
N ASN A 112 -8.17 -3.40 13.09
CA ASN A 112 -8.80 -4.72 13.01
C ASN A 112 -10.32 -4.64 12.90
N ASP A 113 -10.92 -3.56 13.39
CA ASP A 113 -12.37 -3.35 13.44
C ASP A 113 -12.85 -2.52 12.26
N LEU A 114 -12.70 -3.07 11.04
CA LEU A 114 -13.21 -2.46 9.82
C LEU A 114 -14.48 -3.15 9.35
N ASN A 115 -15.56 -2.38 9.27
CA ASN A 115 -16.86 -2.88 8.81
C ASN A 115 -16.76 -3.45 7.39
N GLY A 116 -17.33 -4.64 7.19
CA GLY A 116 -17.34 -5.33 5.90
C GLY A 116 -16.12 -6.20 5.60
N MET A 117 -15.05 -6.16 6.40
CA MET A 117 -13.88 -7.03 6.21
C MET A 117 -14.19 -8.48 6.58
N SER A 118 -14.57 -8.71 7.84
CA SER A 118 -14.81 -10.05 8.41
C SER A 118 -16.29 -10.45 8.43
N SER A 119 -17.22 -9.48 8.30
CA SER A 119 -18.67 -9.67 8.43
C SER A 119 -19.43 -9.26 7.15
N GLY A 120 -20.56 -9.92 6.86
CA GLY A 120 -21.36 -9.65 5.67
C GLY A 120 -20.77 -10.26 4.38
N VAL A 121 -20.49 -9.42 3.37
CA VAL A 121 -19.92 -9.81 2.06
C VAL A 121 -18.52 -10.43 2.18
N LYS A 122 -17.85 -10.31 3.35
CA LYS A 122 -16.53 -10.86 3.67
C LYS A 122 -15.49 -10.60 2.57
N ALA A 123 -15.18 -9.33 2.32
CA ALA A 123 -14.15 -9.00 1.34
C ALA A 123 -12.78 -9.61 1.70
N CYS A 124 -12.49 -9.75 3.01
CA CYS A 124 -11.24 -10.36 3.48
C CYS A 124 -11.42 -11.04 4.84
N PRO A 125 -11.85 -12.33 4.88
CA PRO A 125 -12.11 -13.06 6.13
C PRO A 125 -10.93 -13.11 7.12
N ASN A 126 -9.71 -13.04 6.61
CA ASN A 126 -8.48 -13.13 7.41
C ASN A 126 -7.95 -11.77 7.90
N TRP A 127 -8.67 -10.67 7.62
CA TRP A 127 -8.23 -9.29 7.88
C TRP A 127 -7.65 -9.05 9.28
N GLU A 128 -8.35 -9.52 10.31
CA GLU A 128 -7.97 -9.30 11.72
C GLU A 128 -6.66 -9.98 12.11
N LYS A 129 -6.24 -11.01 11.37
CA LYS A 129 -4.99 -11.74 11.61
C LYS A 129 -3.82 -11.20 10.79
N MET A 130 -4.09 -10.32 9.83
CA MET A 130 -3.05 -9.78 8.96
C MET A 130 -2.18 -8.80 9.74
N ASN A 131 -0.87 -8.88 9.50
CA ASN A 131 0.07 -7.90 10.00
C ASN A 131 -0.03 -6.58 9.19
N LYS A 132 0.69 -5.54 9.62
CA LYS A 132 0.64 -4.22 9.01
C LYS A 132 0.98 -4.25 7.51
N ASP A 133 2.00 -4.98 7.14
CA ASP A 133 2.50 -5.04 5.77
C ASP A 133 1.52 -5.79 4.85
N GLU A 134 0.92 -6.87 5.34
CA GLU A 134 -0.14 -7.60 4.65
C GLU A 134 -1.36 -6.69 4.42
N LYS A 135 -1.72 -5.85 5.41
CA LYS A 135 -2.78 -4.84 5.26
C LYS A 135 -2.42 -3.74 4.27
N GLN A 136 -1.17 -3.28 4.25
CA GLN A 136 -0.68 -2.35 3.23
C GLN A 136 -0.83 -2.96 1.83
N HIS A 137 -0.37 -4.20 1.67
CA HIS A 137 -0.49 -4.93 0.41
C HIS A 137 -1.96 -5.09 -0.01
N PHE A 138 -2.84 -5.40 0.93
CA PHE A 138 -4.27 -5.44 0.67
C PHE A 138 -4.81 -4.12 0.14
N TRP A 139 -4.45 -2.98 0.73
CA TRP A 139 -4.90 -1.69 0.22
C TRP A 139 -4.36 -1.38 -1.18
N VAL A 140 -3.10 -1.74 -1.48
CA VAL A 140 -2.59 -1.64 -2.86
C VAL A 140 -3.42 -2.51 -3.82
N TRP A 141 -3.76 -3.73 -3.40
CA TRP A 141 -4.61 -4.64 -4.17
C TRP A 141 -6.01 -4.07 -4.41
N VAL A 142 -6.65 -3.49 -3.38
CA VAL A 142 -7.96 -2.82 -3.50
C VAL A 142 -7.91 -1.69 -4.53
N MET A 143 -6.88 -0.84 -4.47
CA MET A 143 -6.73 0.26 -5.41
C MET A 143 -6.47 -0.23 -6.84
N ALA A 144 -5.73 -1.33 -7.00
CA ALA A 144 -5.55 -1.99 -8.29
C ALA A 144 -6.88 -2.56 -8.82
N SER A 145 -7.69 -3.20 -7.97
CA SER A 145 -9.00 -3.75 -8.34
C SER A 145 -9.96 -2.65 -8.80
N ILE A 146 -10.00 -1.52 -8.09
CA ILE A 146 -10.79 -0.36 -8.48
C ILE A 146 -10.30 0.16 -9.83
N ALA A 147 -8.98 0.38 -9.98
CA ALA A 147 -8.43 0.92 -11.21
C ALA A 147 -8.66 0.01 -12.42
N HIS A 148 -8.57 -1.30 -12.24
CA HIS A 148 -8.84 -2.28 -13.28
C HIS A 148 -10.28 -2.18 -13.80
N ILE A 149 -11.27 -2.13 -12.90
CA ILE A 149 -12.68 -2.05 -13.29
C ILE A 149 -13.07 -0.66 -13.82
N GLU A 150 -12.55 0.41 -13.22
CA GLU A 150 -12.93 1.79 -13.56
C GLU A 150 -12.23 2.30 -14.82
N SER A 151 -10.99 1.89 -15.08
CA SER A 151 -10.18 2.44 -16.18
C SER A 151 -9.34 1.42 -16.94
N THR A 152 -9.46 0.12 -16.62
CA THR A 152 -8.51 -0.90 -17.12
C THR A 152 -7.07 -0.50 -16.77
N CYS A 153 -6.88 0.12 -15.59
CA CYS A 153 -5.59 0.67 -15.14
C CYS A 153 -4.98 1.71 -16.10
N ASP A 154 -5.75 2.36 -16.98
CA ASP A 154 -5.26 3.43 -17.86
C ASP A 154 -5.28 4.79 -17.15
N PRO A 155 -4.11 5.40 -16.86
CA PRO A 155 -4.06 6.71 -16.21
C PRO A 155 -4.60 7.86 -17.07
N LYS A 156 -4.81 7.64 -18.37
CA LYS A 156 -5.35 8.62 -19.32
C LYS A 156 -6.84 8.41 -19.60
N ALA A 157 -7.45 7.38 -19.01
CA ALA A 157 -8.87 7.10 -19.20
C ALA A 157 -9.72 8.31 -18.83
N ARG A 158 -10.72 8.59 -19.67
CA ARG A 158 -11.65 9.70 -19.47
C ARG A 158 -13.05 9.29 -19.89
N ASN A 159 -13.98 9.33 -18.95
CA ASN A 159 -15.40 9.14 -19.21
C ASN A 159 -16.12 10.48 -19.17
N GLY A 160 -16.61 10.96 -20.33
CA GLY A 160 -17.35 12.21 -20.45
C GLY A 160 -18.82 12.16 -20.00
N GLN A 161 -19.31 11.00 -19.57
CA GLN A 161 -20.72 10.76 -19.22
C GLN A 161 -20.91 10.57 -17.69
N ALA A 162 -19.94 10.98 -16.88
CA ALA A 162 -20.02 10.87 -15.43
C ALA A 162 -21.03 11.87 -14.82
N THR A 163 -21.57 11.55 -13.65
CA THR A 163 -22.66 12.32 -13.01
C THR A 163 -22.33 13.81 -12.82
N ASN A 164 -21.09 14.16 -12.50
CA ASN A 164 -20.66 15.55 -12.27
C ASN A 164 -19.86 16.14 -13.46
N GLY A 165 -20.03 15.59 -14.66
CA GLY A 165 -19.31 15.97 -15.87
C GLY A 165 -18.44 14.83 -16.39
N ALA A 166 -17.12 14.98 -16.29
CA ALA A 166 -16.20 13.92 -16.66
C ALA A 166 -15.55 13.27 -15.45
N ALA A 167 -15.28 11.97 -15.56
CA ALA A 167 -14.43 11.20 -14.68
C ALA A 167 -13.10 10.92 -15.38
N ILE A 168 -11.98 10.97 -14.64
CA ILE A 168 -10.63 10.85 -15.22
C ILE A 168 -9.69 9.97 -14.39
N GLY A 169 -8.73 9.39 -15.12
CA GLY A 169 -7.58 8.66 -14.57
C GLY A 169 -7.94 7.28 -14.01
N LEU A 170 -7.00 6.74 -13.24
CA LEU A 170 -7.03 5.37 -12.74
C LEU A 170 -8.34 5.02 -12.04
N LEU A 171 -8.82 5.90 -11.16
CA LEU A 171 -9.96 5.63 -10.28
C LEU A 171 -11.24 6.33 -10.73
N GLN A 172 -11.26 6.86 -11.97
CA GLN A 172 -12.39 7.61 -12.54
C GLN A 172 -12.95 8.68 -11.57
N LEU A 173 -12.06 9.51 -11.05
CA LEU A 173 -12.44 10.59 -10.14
C LEU A 173 -13.04 11.78 -10.89
N ASP A 174 -13.97 12.49 -10.25
CA ASP A 174 -14.58 13.71 -10.79
C ASP A 174 -13.49 14.69 -11.27
N GLU A 175 -13.51 15.10 -12.56
CA GLU A 175 -12.51 15.99 -13.17
C GLU A 175 -12.56 17.40 -12.55
N ARG A 176 -13.74 17.86 -12.13
CA ARG A 176 -13.95 19.19 -11.54
C ARG A 176 -13.59 19.21 -10.06
N ALA A 177 -12.63 20.05 -9.68
CA ALA A 177 -12.17 20.16 -8.29
C ALA A 177 -13.33 20.50 -7.32
N SER A 178 -14.28 21.34 -7.74
CA SER A 178 -15.45 21.68 -6.93
C SER A 178 -16.32 20.48 -6.53
N ALA A 179 -16.33 19.41 -7.33
CA ALA A 179 -17.13 18.20 -7.07
C ALA A 179 -16.43 17.21 -6.11
N ARG A 180 -15.10 17.30 -5.96
CA ARG A 180 -14.29 16.38 -5.15
C ARG A 180 -13.55 17.00 -3.98
N LYS A 181 -13.32 18.32 -3.94
CA LYS A 181 -12.44 18.98 -2.94
C LYS A 181 -12.81 18.73 -1.48
N TRP A 182 -14.10 18.49 -1.21
CA TRP A 182 -14.60 18.24 0.14
C TRP A 182 -14.34 16.80 0.62
N ARG A 183 -13.92 15.91 -0.29
CA ARG A 183 -13.71 14.48 -0.03
C ARG A 183 -12.35 14.19 0.63
N GLY A 184 -11.48 15.19 0.76
CA GLY A 184 -10.22 15.11 1.47
C GLY A 184 -9.14 16.07 0.96
N PRO A 185 -8.02 16.19 1.67
CA PRO A 185 -7.00 17.22 1.45
C PRO A 185 -6.33 17.16 0.06
N ASN A 186 -6.10 15.97 -0.49
CA ASN A 186 -5.49 15.77 -1.81
C ASN A 186 -6.52 15.89 -2.95
N CYS A 187 -7.82 15.97 -2.65
CA CYS A 187 -8.84 16.11 -3.67
C CYS A 187 -9.05 17.56 -4.14
N GLY A 188 -8.49 18.55 -3.43
CA GLY A 188 -8.59 19.98 -3.76
C GLY A 188 -7.67 20.46 -4.90
N VAL A 189 -6.79 19.59 -5.42
CA VAL A 189 -5.84 19.95 -6.49
C VAL A 189 -6.57 20.35 -7.78
N LYS A 190 -5.93 21.17 -8.62
CA LYS A 190 -6.51 21.65 -9.88
C LYS A 190 -6.92 20.51 -10.82
N SER A 191 -6.10 19.47 -10.91
CA SER A 191 -6.35 18.29 -11.75
C SER A 191 -5.91 17.02 -11.04
N VAL A 192 -6.66 15.94 -11.22
CA VAL A 192 -6.34 14.57 -10.80
C VAL A 192 -6.03 13.68 -12.00
N SER A 193 -5.62 14.26 -13.13
CA SER A 193 -5.17 13.51 -14.32
C SER A 193 -3.78 12.89 -14.14
N ASN A 194 -2.99 13.37 -13.17
CA ASN A 194 -1.74 12.73 -12.79
C ASN A 194 -2.04 11.52 -11.89
N PRO A 195 -1.46 10.33 -12.14
CA PRO A 195 -1.70 9.13 -11.34
C PRO A 195 -1.48 9.32 -9.85
N LYS A 196 -0.44 10.05 -9.45
CA LYS A 196 -0.12 10.31 -8.04
C LYS A 196 -1.26 11.06 -7.34
N GLU A 197 -1.72 12.15 -7.95
CA GLU A 197 -2.82 12.96 -7.40
C GLU A 197 -4.15 12.20 -7.44
N ASN A 198 -4.37 11.39 -8.47
CA ASN A 198 -5.54 10.51 -8.60
C ASN A 198 -5.58 9.49 -7.45
N LEU A 199 -4.47 8.78 -7.21
CA LEU A 199 -4.36 7.78 -6.16
C LEU A 199 -4.51 8.40 -4.76
N ARG A 200 -3.84 9.53 -4.50
CA ARG A 200 -3.94 10.22 -3.21
C ARG A 200 -5.36 10.69 -2.90
N CYS A 201 -6.05 11.29 -3.86
CA CYS A 201 -7.45 11.67 -3.67
C CYS A 201 -8.36 10.42 -3.51
N GLY A 202 -8.08 9.33 -4.22
CA GLY A 202 -8.78 8.06 -4.02
C GLY A 202 -8.60 7.49 -2.60
N LEU A 203 -7.39 7.57 -2.04
CA LEU A 203 -7.09 7.14 -0.67
C LEU A 203 -7.75 8.06 0.37
N ASP A 204 -7.79 9.37 0.15
CA ASP A 204 -8.55 10.29 1.00
C ASP A 204 -10.05 9.93 1.03
N ILE A 205 -10.64 9.65 -0.14
CA ILE A 205 -12.03 9.21 -0.26
C ILE A 205 -12.25 7.93 0.55
N LEU A 206 -11.34 6.96 0.40
CA LEU A 206 -11.42 5.68 1.10
C LEU A 206 -11.32 5.86 2.62
N GLU A 207 -10.40 6.71 3.09
CA GLU A 207 -10.26 7.05 4.50
C GLU A 207 -11.53 7.69 5.07
N GLU A 208 -12.14 8.65 4.35
CA GLU A 208 -13.40 9.26 4.76
C GLU A 208 -14.57 8.26 4.81
N LEU A 209 -14.61 7.29 3.90
CA LEU A 209 -15.59 6.21 3.94
C LEU A 209 -15.36 5.29 5.15
N LEU A 210 -14.11 4.96 5.47
CA LEU A 210 -13.75 4.12 6.62
C LEU A 210 -14.08 4.79 7.95
N LYS A 211 -14.00 6.12 8.04
CA LYS A 211 -14.39 6.89 9.23
C LYS A 211 -15.88 6.76 9.59
N GLY A 212 -16.72 6.17 8.76
CA GLY A 212 -18.13 5.95 9.10
C GLY A 212 -18.89 7.25 9.37
N LYS A 213 -19.64 7.28 10.48
CA LYS A 213 -20.45 8.43 10.90
C LYS A 213 -19.59 9.62 11.32
N GLN A 214 -18.34 9.37 11.68
CA GLN A 214 -17.37 10.39 12.07
C GLN A 214 -16.80 11.12 10.85
N GLY A 215 -16.76 10.47 9.68
CA GLY A 215 -16.29 11.05 8.43
C GLY A 215 -17.25 12.08 7.82
N GLU A 216 -16.78 12.79 6.81
CA GLU A 216 -17.57 13.79 6.07
C GLU A 216 -18.71 13.13 5.28
N TYR A 217 -18.51 11.91 4.80
CA TYR A 217 -19.52 11.14 4.06
C TYR A 217 -20.68 10.65 4.92
N LYS A 218 -20.54 10.66 6.25
CA LYS A 218 -21.50 10.07 7.19
C LYS A 218 -21.90 8.64 6.80
N SER A 219 -20.94 7.86 6.32
CA SER A 219 -21.15 6.48 5.89
C SER A 219 -21.42 5.57 7.10
N ASN A 220 -21.76 4.31 6.83
CA ASN A 220 -21.81 3.24 7.83
C ASN A 220 -20.44 2.57 8.08
N GLY A 221 -19.35 3.09 7.50
CA GLY A 221 -18.02 2.50 7.57
C GLY A 221 -17.81 1.35 6.59
N GLU A 222 -18.83 0.97 5.82
CA GLU A 222 -18.72 -0.09 4.81
C GLU A 222 -18.33 0.51 3.45
N ILE A 223 -17.27 -0.04 2.86
CA ILE A 223 -16.81 0.35 1.52
C ILE A 223 -17.58 -0.39 0.42
N TRP A 224 -18.00 -1.63 0.70
CA TRP A 224 -18.68 -2.52 -0.25
C TRP A 224 -19.99 -3.06 0.30
N GLY A 225 -20.87 -3.49 -0.60
CA GLY A 225 -22.15 -4.09 -0.28
C GLY A 225 -23.33 -3.18 -0.59
N ARG A 226 -24.54 -3.76 -0.59
CA ARG A 226 -25.77 -3.02 -0.85
C ARG A 226 -25.98 -1.98 0.26
N GLY A 227 -26.08 -0.72 -0.14
CA GLY A 227 -26.29 0.40 0.78
C GLY A 227 -24.99 1.02 1.29
N SER A 228 -23.82 0.56 0.84
CA SER A 228 -22.56 1.25 1.09
C SER A 228 -22.62 2.67 0.51
N SER A 229 -21.99 3.61 1.22
CA SER A 229 -21.88 5.00 0.75
C SER A 229 -20.70 5.19 -0.19
N SER A 230 -20.20 4.12 -0.81
CA SER A 230 -18.98 4.10 -1.61
C SER A 230 -18.96 5.18 -2.69
N TYR A 231 -17.78 5.67 -3.03
CA TYR A 231 -17.63 6.56 -4.18
C TYR A 231 -17.87 5.79 -5.48
N TRP A 232 -17.25 4.62 -5.61
CA TRP A 232 -17.30 3.79 -6.80
C TRP A 232 -18.61 3.00 -6.86
N GLN A 233 -19.32 3.12 -7.98
CA GLN A 233 -20.66 2.57 -8.12
C GLN A 233 -20.67 1.04 -8.06
N HIS A 234 -19.63 0.38 -8.58
CA HIS A 234 -19.52 -1.08 -8.60
C HIS A 234 -19.52 -1.67 -7.18
N LEU A 235 -18.90 -0.98 -6.22
CA LEU A 235 -18.83 -1.40 -4.81
C LEU A 235 -20.18 -1.32 -4.07
N LYS A 236 -21.19 -0.64 -4.63
CA LYS A 236 -22.55 -0.57 -4.04
C LYS A 236 -23.43 -1.77 -4.37
N LYS A 237 -22.97 -2.67 -5.25
CA LYS A 237 -23.66 -3.92 -5.57
C LYS A 237 -23.70 -4.80 -4.30
N LYS A 238 -24.63 -5.77 -4.25
CA LYS A 238 -24.93 -6.57 -3.04
C LYS A 238 -23.68 -7.22 -2.43
N ASP A 239 -22.78 -7.67 -3.28
CA ASP A 239 -21.51 -8.36 -3.00
C ASP A 239 -20.28 -7.46 -3.28
N GLY A 240 -20.48 -6.16 -3.50
CA GLY A 240 -19.42 -5.26 -3.95
C GLY A 240 -19.03 -5.40 -5.43
N GLY A 241 -19.70 -6.29 -6.18
CA GLY A 241 -19.51 -6.44 -7.62
C GLY A 241 -18.13 -6.96 -8.03
N GLU A 242 -17.79 -6.72 -9.29
CA GLU A 242 -16.55 -7.20 -9.92
C GLU A 242 -15.28 -6.71 -9.19
N ILE A 243 -15.32 -5.54 -8.55
CA ILE A 243 -14.19 -5.05 -7.75
C ILE A 243 -13.97 -5.96 -6.53
N SER A 244 -15.05 -6.39 -5.87
CA SER A 244 -14.98 -7.29 -4.72
C SER A 244 -14.48 -8.68 -5.13
N ASP A 245 -14.91 -9.17 -6.29
CA ASP A 245 -14.41 -10.44 -6.86
C ASP A 245 -12.88 -10.41 -7.00
N LEU A 246 -12.33 -9.30 -7.52
CA LEU A 246 -10.87 -9.10 -7.63
C LEU A 246 -10.18 -8.94 -6.27
N ILE A 247 -10.82 -8.28 -5.30
CA ILE A 247 -10.27 -8.13 -3.94
C ILE A 247 -10.11 -9.50 -3.27
N GLN A 248 -11.09 -10.38 -3.42
CA GLN A 248 -11.07 -11.72 -2.82
C GLN A 248 -10.00 -12.65 -3.40
N LEU A 249 -9.40 -12.29 -4.55
CA LEU A 249 -8.25 -12.99 -5.10
C LEU A 249 -6.96 -12.77 -4.30
N ASN A 250 -6.90 -11.73 -3.46
CA ASN A 250 -5.74 -11.45 -2.62
C ASN A 250 -5.43 -12.67 -1.72
N PRO A 251 -4.22 -13.27 -1.84
CA PRO A 251 -3.88 -14.48 -1.10
C PRO A 251 -3.96 -14.33 0.42
N PHE A 252 -3.71 -13.12 0.96
CA PHE A 252 -3.77 -12.89 2.40
C PHE A 252 -5.19 -12.96 2.98
N CYS A 253 -6.23 -12.88 2.14
CA CYS A 253 -7.63 -13.01 2.58
C CYS A 253 -8.09 -14.45 2.77
N LYS A 254 -7.34 -15.44 2.27
CA LYS A 254 -7.61 -16.87 2.37
C LYS A 254 -6.95 -17.43 3.64
N GLY A 255 -7.56 -17.16 4.79
CA GLY A 255 -7.12 -17.68 6.09
C GLY A 255 -7.58 -19.10 6.40
#